data_AF-A0A1W9QEI9-F1
#
_entry.id   AF-A0A1W9QEI9-F1
#
_cell.length_a   1.000
_cell.length_b   1.000
_cell.length_c   1.000
_cell.angle_alpha   90.00
_cell.angle_beta   90.00
_cell.angle_gamma   90.00
#
_symmetry.space_group_name_H-M   'P 1'
#
loop_
_entity.id
_entity.type
_entity.pdbx_description
1 polymer ?
#
loop_
_entity_poly.entity_id
_entity_poly.type
_entity_poly.pdbx_seq_one_letter_code
_entity_poly.pdbx_strand_id
1 'polypeptide(L)' 'MKMVRFEGGHSIAVFDPDQWKSGVAQEKAYKLIAEDRAHFVVPADYTERSQLDVTVKGILGRIARASAAPELMAHF' A
#
# COMPACT_ATOMS: atom_id res chain seq x y z
N MET A 1 -7.73 -10.38 -2.40
CA MET A 1 -7.65 -10.01 -0.97
C MET A 1 -8.85 -9.15 -0.58
N LYS A 2 -10.07 -9.65 -0.82
CA LYS A 2 -11.28 -8.83 -0.72
C LYS A 2 -11.64 -8.50 0.74
N MET A 3 -11.48 -9.49 1.64
CA MET A 3 -11.72 -9.31 3.08
C MET A 3 -10.74 -8.33 3.73
N VAL A 4 -9.42 -8.46 3.47
CA VAL A 4 -8.41 -7.54 4.03
C VAL A 4 -8.75 -6.09 3.68
N ARG A 5 -9.17 -5.83 2.45
CA ARG A 5 -9.55 -4.49 2.01
C ARG A 5 -10.87 -4.01 2.62
N PHE A 6 -11.86 -4.90 2.72
CA PHE A 6 -13.15 -4.59 3.34
C PHE A 6 -12.97 -4.15 4.80
N GLU A 7 -12.05 -4.79 5.53
CA GLU A 7 -11.68 -4.46 6.92
C GLU A 7 -10.70 -3.26 7.02
N GLY A 8 -10.53 -2.46 5.96
CA GLY A 8 -9.66 -1.27 5.96
C GLY A 8 -8.17 -1.54 5.78
N GLY A 9 -7.78 -2.78 5.49
CA GLY A 9 -6.42 -3.17 5.20
C GLY A 9 -5.93 -2.66 3.85
N HIS A 10 -4.65 -2.27 3.79
CA HIS A 10 -4.01 -1.75 2.59
C HIS A 10 -3.01 -2.78 2.05
N SER A 11 -2.92 -2.87 0.72
CA SER A 11 -1.99 -3.76 0.03
C SER A 11 -1.05 -2.99 -0.87
N ILE A 12 0.23 -3.36 -0.83
CA ILE A 12 1.30 -2.76 -1.63
C ILE A 12 1.90 -3.88 -2.48
N ALA A 13 1.91 -3.72 -3.80
CA ALA A 13 2.67 -4.57 -4.69
C ALA A 13 4.10 -4.00 -4.81
N VAL A 14 5.08 -4.75 -4.34
CA VAL A 14 6.49 -4.37 -4.39
C VAL A 14 7.16 -5.14 -5.52
N PHE A 15 7.79 -4.44 -6.46
CA PHE A 15 8.43 -5.05 -7.63
C PHE A 15 9.94 -4.83 -7.62
N ASP A 16 10.68 -5.78 -8.20
CA ASP A 16 12.10 -5.63 -8.45
C ASP A 16 12.32 -4.56 -9.55
N PRO A 17 12.99 -3.43 -9.26
CA PRO A 17 13.18 -2.34 -10.21
C PRO A 17 14.03 -2.74 -11.42
N ASP A 18 14.94 -3.72 -11.27
CA ASP A 18 15.77 -4.21 -12.38
C ASP A 18 14.92 -5.03 -13.37
N GLN A 19 13.90 -5.73 -12.87
CA GLN A 19 12.93 -6.46 -13.68
C GLN A 19 11.79 -5.59 -14.21
N TRP A 20 11.71 -4.31 -13.81
CA TRP A 20 10.69 -3.40 -14.34
C TRP A 20 10.86 -3.18 -15.85
N LYS A 21 12.11 -3.15 -16.33
CA LYS A 21 12.45 -2.91 -17.74
C LYS A 21 12.06 -4.06 -18.66
N SER A 22 11.94 -5.29 -18.13
CA SER A 22 11.55 -6.46 -18.93
C SER A 22 10.04 -6.55 -19.18
N GLY A 23 9.24 -5.64 -18.62
CA GLY A 23 7.79 -5.58 -18.81
C GLY A 23 6.98 -6.60 -17.99
N VAL A 24 7.57 -7.73 -17.61
CA VAL A 24 6.89 -8.79 -16.85
C VAL A 24 6.39 -8.30 -15.48
N ALA A 25 7.19 -7.51 -14.78
CA ALA A 25 6.78 -6.91 -13.51
C ALA A 25 5.67 -5.86 -13.70
N GLN A 26 5.69 -5.12 -14.81
CA GLN A 26 4.66 -4.12 -15.14
C GLN A 26 3.31 -4.78 -15.40
N GLU A 27 3.28 -5.83 -16.22
CA GLU A 27 2.05 -6.56 -16.53
C GLU A 27 1.41 -7.15 -15.26
N LYS A 28 2.21 -7.76 -14.38
CA LYS A 28 1.75 -8.27 -13.09
C LYS A 28 1.21 -7.15 -12.20
N ALA A 29 1.91 -6.02 -12.13
CA ALA A 29 1.45 -4.87 -11.35
C ALA A 29 0.13 -4.29 -11.87
N TYR A 30 0.00 -4.13 -13.19
CA TYR A 30 -1.25 -3.68 -13.81
C TYR A 30 -2.40 -4.64 -13.52
N LYS A 31 -2.17 -5.95 -13.61
CA LYS A 31 -3.19 -6.95 -13.25
C LYS A 31 -3.60 -6.83 -11.78
N LEU A 32 -2.66 -6.62 -10.87
CA LEU A 32 -2.97 -6.47 -9.44
C LEU A 32 -3.78 -5.21 -9.15
N ILE A 33 -3.52 -4.09 -9.84
CA ILE A 33 -4.35 -2.88 -9.73
C ILE A 33 -5.73 -3.12 -10.36
N ALA A 34 -5.78 -3.68 -11.57
CA ALA A 34 -7.03 -3.90 -12.31
C ALA A 34 -7.99 -4.86 -11.58
N GLU A 35 -7.46 -5.85 -10.86
CA GLU A 35 -8.24 -6.76 -10.03
C GLU A 35 -8.57 -6.19 -8.64
N ASP A 36 -8.26 -4.92 -8.37
CA ASP A 36 -8.40 -4.25 -7.07
C ASP A 36 -7.67 -4.95 -5.91
N ARG A 37 -6.58 -5.66 -6.23
CA ARG A 37 -5.79 -6.46 -5.28
C ARG A 37 -4.62 -5.69 -4.68
N ALA A 38 -4.16 -4.62 -5.34
CA ALA A 38 -3.12 -3.72 -4.85
C ALA A 38 -3.64 -2.28 -4.83
N HIS A 39 -3.35 -1.57 -3.74
CA HIS A 39 -3.65 -0.13 -3.63
C HIS A 39 -2.51 0.72 -4.17
N PHE A 40 -1.27 0.22 -4.02
CA PHE A 40 -0.05 0.89 -4.44
C PHE A 40 0.87 -0.10 -5.13
N VAL A 41 1.65 0.39 -6.08
CA VAL A 41 2.73 -0.34 -6.75
C VAL A 41 3.99 0.50 -6.59
N VAL A 42 5.04 -0.07 -5.99
CA VAL A 42 6.29 0.65 -5.67
C VAL A 42 7.51 -0.25 -5.90
N PRO A 43 8.68 0.32 -6.23
CA PRO A 43 9.90 -0.46 -6.37
C PRO A 43 10.37 -1.02 -5.02
N ALA A 44 11.12 -2.12 -5.07
CA ALA A 44 11.81 -2.76 -3.94
C ALA A 44 13.04 -1.96 -3.46
N ASP A 45 12.88 -0.64 -3.31
CA ASP A 45 13.88 0.26 -2.75
C ASP A 45 13.55 0.50 -1.26
N TYR A 46 14.33 -0.11 -0.37
CA TYR A 46 14.13 -0.05 1.08
C TYR A 46 14.94 1.08 1.75
N THR A 47 15.51 2.00 0.99
CA THR A 47 16.27 3.13 1.54
C THR A 47 15.35 4.19 2.16
N GLU A 48 15.91 5.04 3.03
CA GLU A 48 15.16 6.13 3.64
C GLU A 48 14.65 7.11 2.58
N ARG A 49 13.40 7.57 2.72
CA ARG A 49 12.72 8.49 1.79
C ARG A 49 12.41 7.89 0.40
N SER A 50 12.62 6.59 0.20
CA SER A 50 12.17 5.90 -1.01
C SER A 50 10.65 5.93 -1.13
N GLN A 51 10.13 5.60 -2.33
CA GLN A 51 8.68 5.49 -2.53
C GLN A 51 8.04 4.45 -1.60
N LEU A 52 8.73 3.34 -1.35
CA LEU A 52 8.26 2.29 -0.45
C LEU A 52 8.20 2.82 0.99
N ASP A 53 9.25 3.49 1.45
CA ASP A 53 9.31 4.10 2.80
C ASP A 53 8.17 5.10 3.02
N VAL A 54 7.99 6.05 2.09
CA VAL A 54 6.94 7.06 2.17
C VAL A 54 5.54 6.42 2.14
N THR A 55 5.33 5.41 1.28
CA THR A 55 4.04 4.73 1.15
C THR A 55 3.66 4.01 2.44
N VAL A 56 4.58 3.24 3.01
CA VAL A 56 4.35 2.50 4.26
C VAL A 56 4.07 3.46 5.41
N LYS A 57 4.90 4.49 5.60
CA LYS A 57 4.69 5.53 6.62
C LYS A 57 3.34 6.23 6.46
N GLY A 58 2.94 6.53 5.22
CA GLY A 58 1.65 7.12 4.90
C GLY A 58 0.47 6.22 5.30
N ILE A 59 0.54 4.92 5.01
CA ILE A 59 -0.47 3.93 5.41
C ILE A 59 -0.56 3.83 6.94
N LEU A 60 0.58 3.70 7.62
CA LEU A 60 0.63 3.65 9.09
C LEU A 60 0.05 4.92 9.71
N GLY A 61 0.37 6.09 9.16
CA GLY A 61 -0.21 7.36 9.60
C GLY A 61 -1.73 7.42 9.42
N ARG A 62 -2.28 6.83 8.35
CA ARG A 62 -3.74 6.71 8.18
C ARG A 62 -4.37 5.77 9.20
N ILE A 63 -3.75 4.61 9.44
CA ILE A 63 -4.22 3.64 10.45
C ILE A 63 -4.22 4.29 11.82
N ALA A 64 -3.11 4.93 12.22
CA ALA A 64 -3.00 5.62 13.51
C ALA A 64 -4.10 6.69 13.70
N ARG A 65 -4.39 7.49 12.66
CA ARG A 65 -5.48 8.48 12.72
C ARG A 65 -6.86 7.84 12.82
N ALA A 66 -7.11 6.78 12.06
CA ALA A 66 -8.38 6.05 12.11
C ALA A 66 -8.60 5.36 13.47
N SER A 67 -7.53 4.84 14.08
CA SER A 67 -7.57 4.22 15.41
C SER A 67 -7.66 5.22 16.56
N ALA A 68 -7.26 6.49 16.36
CA ALA A 68 -7.38 7.56 17.36
C ALA A 68 -8.75 8.27 17.35
N ALA A 69 -9.47 8.22 16.22
CA ALA A 69 -10.81 8.80 16.09
C ALA A 69 -11.90 8.24 17.04
N PRO A 70 -11.90 6.96 17.45
CA PRO A 70 -12.90 6.41 18.37
C PRO A 70 -12.89 7.08 19.75
N GLU A 71 -11.73 7.48 20.27
CA GLU A 71 -11.62 8.11 21.59
C GLU A 71 -12.23 9.52 21.65
N LEU A 72 -12.27 10.23 20.51
CA LEU A 72 -12.87 11.56 20.39
C LEU A 72 -14.40 11.55 20.26
N MET A 73 -15.00 10.43 19.85
CA MET A 73 -16.45 10.24 19.76
C MET A 73 -17.08 9.74 21.07
N ALA A 74 -16.28 9.23 22.02
CA ALA A 74 -16.75 8.75 23.31
C ALA A 74 -17.03 9.88 24.34
N HIS A 75 -16.78 11.14 23.98
CA HIS A 75 -16.94 12.32 24.82
C HIS A 75 -18.07 13.27 24.36
N PHE A 76 -18.96 12.82 23.47
CA PHE A 76 -20.18 13.54 23.07
C PHE A 76 -21.43 12.70 23.33
#